data_AF-A0A2G9TEA9-F1
#
_entry.id   AF-A0A2G9TEA9-F1
#
_cell.length_a   1.000
_cell.length_b   1.000
_cell.length_c   1.000
_cell.angle_alpha   90.00
_cell.angle_beta   90.00
_cell.angle_gamma   90.00
#
_symmetry.space_group_name_H-M   'P 1'
#
loop_
_entity.id
_entity.type
_entity.pdbx_description
1 polymer ?
#
loop_
_entity_poly.entity_id
_entity_poly.type
_entity_poly.pdbx_seq_one_letter_code
_entity_poly.pdbx_strand_id
1 'polypeptide(L)'
;MTDVKVHNAFDFAQHVIEIPSNHTEREAKQIGYYQWVPFILAAQAILFYLPVVIWRSVYESSGFKVKAICDTCSMHANMDEGTRQKNMKTIAAFLVQEHSVALVKAGKARRLTSGSYITIVYVIVKFLYALNAIFQFIFLKNVLGVKSYTWGLDVSLDLWNGREWPETGNFPR
;
A
#
# COMPACT_ATOMS: atom_id res chain seq x y z
N MET A 1 34.57 48.22 20.40
CA MET A 1 35.02 46.98 19.74
C MET A 1 33.77 46.18 19.48
N THR A 2 33.36 46.11 18.21
CA THR A 2 32.15 45.40 17.78
C THR A 2 32.33 43.91 17.98
N ASP A 3 31.46 43.31 18.78
CA ASP A 3 31.40 41.87 19.02
C ASP A 3 30.91 41.20 17.73
N VAL A 4 31.85 40.80 16.87
CA VAL A 4 31.54 40.10 15.63
C VAL A 4 31.19 38.67 16.01
N LYS A 5 29.89 38.39 16.08
CA LYS A 5 29.33 37.05 16.34
C LYS A 5 29.92 36.09 15.30
N VAL A 6 30.74 35.14 15.76
CA VAL A 6 31.41 34.17 14.89
C VAL A 6 30.35 33.36 14.16
N HIS A 7 30.34 33.43 12.82
CA HIS A 7 29.41 32.68 12.00
C HIS A 7 29.78 31.20 12.14
N ASN A 8 28.89 30.39 12.76
CA ASN A 8 29.11 28.96 12.87
C ASN A 8 29.12 28.37 11.45
N ALA A 9 30.21 27.74 11.04
CA ALA A 9 30.37 27.13 9.71
C ALA A 9 29.38 25.98 9.46
N PHE A 10 28.77 25.45 10.53
CA PHE A 10 27.75 24.41 10.50
C PHE A 10 26.31 24.96 10.53
N ASP A 11 26.13 26.28 10.50
CA ASP A 11 24.82 26.92 10.42
C ASP A 11 24.44 27.10 8.94
N PHE A 12 24.15 25.97 8.28
CA PHE A 12 23.80 25.94 6.86
C PHE A 12 22.41 26.54 6.59
N ALA A 13 21.60 26.69 7.64
CA ALA A 13 20.34 27.40 7.61
C ALA A 13 20.61 28.78 8.19
N GLN A 14 20.70 29.82 7.35
CA GLN A 14 20.38 31.16 7.85
C GLN A 14 18.96 31.09 8.39
N HIS A 15 18.82 30.98 9.71
CA HIS A 15 17.52 30.93 10.34
C HIS A 15 16.87 32.30 10.07
N VAL A 16 15.98 32.34 9.08
CA VAL A 16 15.19 33.55 8.71
C VAL A 16 14.37 34.06 9.91
N ILE A 17 14.19 33.20 10.92
CA ILE A 17 13.46 33.44 12.15
C ILE A 17 14.42 33.32 13.35
N GLU A 18 14.42 34.33 14.22
CA GLU A 18 15.17 34.27 15.49
C GLU A 18 14.70 33.08 16.34
N ILE A 19 15.64 32.24 16.76
CA ILE A 19 15.36 31.10 17.63
C ILE A 19 14.98 31.64 19.01
N PRO A 20 13.78 31.32 19.54
CA PRO A 20 13.37 31.76 20.87
C PRO A 20 14.40 31.28 21.91
N SER A 21 14.80 32.18 22.82
CA SER A 21 15.65 31.84 23.97
C SER A 21 14.94 30.92 24.96
N ASN A 22 13.59 30.93 24.95
CA ASN A 22 12.77 30.04 25.74
C ASN A 22 12.75 28.63 25.15
N HIS A 23 13.27 27.66 25.90
CA HIS A 23 13.36 26.26 25.50
C HIS A 23 11.99 25.64 25.16
N THR A 24 10.94 25.99 25.90
CA THR A 24 9.59 25.44 25.69
C THR A 24 8.98 25.88 24.34
N GLU A 25 9.22 27.12 23.93
CA GLU A 25 8.75 27.63 22.63
C GLU A 25 9.54 27.04 21.46
N ARG A 26 10.83 26.75 21.68
CA ARG A 26 11.69 26.11 20.69
C ARG A 26 11.28 24.67 20.44
N GLU A 27 10.99 23.90 21.50
CA GLU A 27 10.50 22.52 21.39
C GLU A 27 9.14 22.46 20.68
N ALA A 28 8.23 23.39 20.98
CA ALA A 28 6.92 23.46 20.33
C ALA A 28 6.98 23.75 18.82
N LYS A 29 8.06 24.40 18.35
CA LYS A 29 8.28 24.75 16.93
C LYS A 29 9.18 23.76 16.19
N GLN A 30 9.75 22.75 16.86
CA GLN A 30 10.63 21.78 16.21
C GLN A 30 9.85 20.78 15.36
N ILE A 31 10.27 20.64 14.10
CA ILE A 31 9.64 19.75 13.14
C ILE A 31 10.53 18.52 12.94
N GLY A 32 10.28 17.48 13.74
CA GLY A 32 11.09 16.26 13.76
C GLY A 32 10.81 15.28 12.61
N TYR A 33 9.66 15.38 11.93
CA TYR A 33 9.26 14.34 10.98
C TYR A 33 10.13 14.31 9.71
N TYR A 34 10.70 15.44 9.27
CA TYR A 34 11.47 15.53 8.01
C TYR A 34 12.64 14.55 7.95
N GLN A 35 13.31 14.29 9.08
CA GLN A 35 14.41 13.34 9.16
C GLN A 35 13.95 11.89 8.94
N TRP A 36 12.71 11.59 9.32
CA TRP A 36 12.14 10.25 9.28
C TRP A 36 11.32 9.97 8.02
N VAL A 37 10.98 11.00 7.22
CA VAL A 37 10.16 10.86 6.00
C VAL A 37 10.64 9.72 5.10
N PRO A 38 11.94 9.57 4.75
CA PRO A 38 12.37 8.49 3.85
C PRO A 38 12.10 7.09 4.41
N PHE A 39 12.30 6.90 5.72
CA PHE A 39 12.07 5.62 6.38
C PHE A 39 10.58 5.30 6.53
N ILE A 40 9.79 6.32 6.86
CA ILE A 40 8.33 6.22 6.95
C ILE A 40 7.78 5.83 5.58
N LEU A 41 8.14 6.54 4.51
CA LEU A 41 7.68 6.23 3.15
C LEU A 41 8.12 4.83 2.69
N ALA A 42 9.34 4.39 3.03
CA ALA A 42 9.79 3.04 2.76
C ALA A 42 8.92 1.99 3.48
N ALA A 43 8.60 2.21 4.76
CA ALA A 43 7.70 1.35 5.51
C ALA A 43 6.28 1.33 4.92
N GLN A 44 5.75 2.48 4.49
CA GLN A 44 4.45 2.57 3.82
C GLN A 44 4.45 1.77 2.51
N ALA A 45 5.50 1.85 1.71
CA ALA A 45 5.64 1.07 0.47
C ALA A 45 5.64 -0.44 0.74
N ILE A 46 6.35 -0.90 1.78
CA ILE A 46 6.36 -2.30 2.20
C ILE A 46 4.95 -2.73 2.63
N LEU A 47 4.26 -1.92 3.43
CA LEU A 47 2.91 -2.21 3.87
C LEU A 47 1.92 -2.27 2.69
N PHE A 48 2.05 -1.41 1.68
CA PHE A 48 1.26 -1.50 0.45
C PHE A 48 1.55 -2.76 -0.39
N TYR A 49 2.73 -3.34 -0.24
CA TYR A 49 3.11 -4.60 -0.91
C TYR A 49 2.58 -5.85 -0.17
N LEU A 50 2.30 -5.79 1.13
CA LEU A 50 1.83 -6.96 1.88
C LEU A 50 0.59 -7.67 1.31
N PRO A 51 -0.48 -6.95 0.90
CA PRO A 51 -1.67 -7.63 0.38
C PRO A 51 -1.41 -8.44 -0.90
N VAL A 52 -0.47 -8.02 -1.78
CA VAL A 52 -0.11 -8.82 -2.97
C VAL A 52 0.64 -10.09 -2.58
N VAL A 53 1.52 -10.00 -1.58
CA VAL A 53 2.30 -11.15 -1.09
C VAL A 53 1.37 -12.18 -0.46
N ILE A 54 0.42 -11.74 0.37
CA ILE A 54 -0.61 -12.59 0.97
C ILE A 54 -1.42 -13.30 -0.12
N TRP A 55 -1.88 -12.56 -1.14
CA TRP A 55 -2.59 -13.17 -2.27
C TRP A 55 -1.78 -14.22 -2.99
N ARG A 56 -0.52 -13.91 -3.35
CA ARG A 56 0.36 -14.85 -4.06
C ARG A 56 0.60 -16.10 -3.22
N SER A 57 0.90 -15.94 -1.94
CA SER A 57 1.15 -17.06 -1.02
C SER A 57 -0.07 -17.96 -0.86
N VAL A 58 -1.27 -17.40 -0.67
CA VAL A 58 -2.50 -18.18 -0.56
C VAL A 58 -2.89 -18.82 -1.90
N TYR A 59 -2.71 -18.12 -3.02
CA TYR A 59 -2.97 -18.64 -4.36
C TYR A 59 -2.06 -19.83 -4.69
N GLU A 60 -0.76 -19.72 -4.41
CA GLU A 60 0.20 -20.82 -4.59
C GLU A 60 -0.12 -22.01 -3.68
N SER A 61 -0.50 -21.75 -2.44
CA SER A 61 -0.88 -22.79 -1.47
C SER A 61 -2.20 -23.48 -1.80
N SER A 62 -3.08 -22.84 -2.57
CA SER A 62 -4.38 -23.40 -2.96
C SER A 62 -4.25 -24.59 -3.92
N GLY A 63 -3.11 -24.73 -4.61
CA GLY A 63 -2.90 -25.78 -5.61
C GLY A 63 -3.69 -25.59 -6.91
N PHE A 64 -4.63 -24.65 -6.94
CA PHE A 64 -5.51 -24.40 -8.07
C PHE A 64 -4.93 -23.33 -8.99
N LYS A 65 -4.48 -23.75 -10.17
CA LYS A 65 -3.91 -22.84 -11.18
C LYS A 65 -5.02 -22.28 -12.08
N VAL A 66 -5.94 -21.47 -11.51
CA VAL A 66 -7.02 -20.78 -12.27
C VAL A 66 -6.46 -20.17 -13.55
N LYS A 67 -5.35 -19.44 -13.41
CA LYS A 67 -4.70 -18.73 -14.51
C LYS A 67 -4.28 -19.70 -15.62
N ALA A 68 -3.66 -20.83 -15.28
CA ALA A 68 -3.23 -21.81 -16.28
C ALA A 68 -4.43 -22.44 -17.01
N ILE A 69 -5.55 -22.69 -16.32
CA ILE A 69 -6.78 -23.20 -16.94
C ILE A 69 -7.34 -22.16 -17.91
N CYS A 70 -7.48 -20.89 -17.47
CA CYS A 70 -7.95 -19.81 -18.34
C CYS A 70 -7.05 -19.59 -19.55
N ASP A 71 -5.73 -19.57 -19.33
CA ASP A 71 -4.74 -19.42 -20.40
C ASP A 71 -4.89 -20.57 -21.41
N THR A 72 -4.99 -21.82 -20.93
CA THR A 72 -5.20 -23.03 -21.76
C THR A 72 -6.50 -22.98 -22.55
N CYS A 73 -7.59 -22.49 -21.95
CA CYS A 73 -8.87 -22.30 -22.65
C CYS A 73 -8.77 -21.24 -23.76
N SER A 74 -8.01 -20.16 -23.51
CA SER A 74 -7.87 -19.04 -24.44
C SER A 74 -6.84 -19.26 -25.56
N MET A 75 -6.13 -20.39 -25.57
CA MET A 75 -5.09 -20.66 -26.57
C MET A 75 -5.66 -20.71 -27.99
N HIS A 76 -5.10 -19.93 -28.92
CA HIS A 76 -5.44 -19.98 -30.35
C HIS A 76 -5.24 -21.35 -30.99
N ALA A 77 -4.37 -22.20 -30.43
CA ALA A 77 -4.18 -23.58 -30.86
C ALA A 77 -5.42 -24.48 -30.63
N ASN A 78 -6.40 -24.04 -29.83
CA ASN A 78 -7.69 -24.73 -29.67
C ASN A 78 -8.60 -24.66 -30.91
N MET A 79 -8.18 -23.94 -31.95
CA MET A 79 -8.88 -23.92 -33.24
C MET A 79 -8.71 -25.25 -34.01
N ASP A 80 -7.63 -25.98 -33.75
CA ASP A 80 -7.41 -27.33 -34.28
C ASP A 80 -8.11 -28.38 -33.39
N GLU A 81 -8.85 -29.30 -34.01
CA GLU A 81 -9.70 -30.25 -33.30
C GLU A 81 -8.88 -31.26 -32.45
N GLY A 82 -7.73 -31.71 -32.97
CA GLY A 82 -6.87 -32.65 -32.25
C GLY A 82 -6.22 -32.03 -31.02
N THR A 83 -5.79 -30.78 -31.12
CA THR A 83 -5.18 -30.01 -30.03
C THR A 83 -6.20 -29.62 -28.97
N ARG A 84 -7.40 -29.19 -29.38
CA ARG A 84 -8.53 -28.87 -28.49
C ARG A 84 -8.92 -30.04 -27.60
N GLN A 85 -9.01 -31.26 -28.15
CA GLN A 85 -9.40 -32.45 -27.38
C GLN A 85 -8.36 -32.80 -26.30
N LYS A 86 -7.06 -32.64 -26.59
CA LYS A 86 -5.99 -32.83 -25.61
C LYS A 86 -6.09 -31.81 -24.47
N ASN A 87 -6.21 -30.53 -24.82
CA ASN A 87 -6.35 -29.44 -23.84
C ASN A 87 -7.60 -29.61 -22.96
N MET A 88 -8.73 -29.99 -23.56
CA MET A 88 -9.98 -30.28 -22.85
C MET A 88 -9.83 -31.44 -21.87
N LYS A 89 -9.14 -32.52 -22.25
CA LYS A 89 -8.84 -33.64 -21.34
C LYS A 89 -7.99 -33.21 -20.16
N THR A 90 -6.97 -32.39 -20.39
CA THR A 90 -6.12 -31.86 -19.32
C THR A 90 -6.91 -30.97 -18.35
N ILE A 91 -7.78 -30.10 -18.86
CA ILE A 91 -8.67 -29.27 -18.04
C ILE A 91 -9.66 -30.12 -17.23
N ALA A 92 -10.26 -31.13 -17.87
CA ALA A 92 -11.18 -32.06 -17.20
C ALA A 92 -10.48 -32.86 -16.09
N ALA A 93 -9.24 -33.30 -16.31
CA ALA A 93 -8.44 -33.98 -15.30
C ALA A 93 -8.17 -33.07 -14.08
N PHE A 94 -7.84 -31.79 -14.30
CA PHE A 94 -7.67 -30.81 -13.22
C PHE A 94 -8.98 -30.60 -12.43
N LEU A 95 -10.13 -30.46 -13.11
CA LEU A 95 -11.43 -30.28 -12.46
C LEU A 95 -11.88 -31.50 -11.64
N VAL A 96 -11.61 -32.72 -12.13
CA VAL A 96 -11.95 -33.97 -11.41
C VAL A 96 -11.02 -34.17 -10.20
N GLN A 97 -9.75 -33.84 -10.34
CA GLN A 97 -8.80 -33.86 -9.24
C GLN A 97 -9.24 -32.93 -8.09
N GLU A 98 -9.73 -31.73 -8.41
CA GLU A 98 -10.31 -30.81 -7.42
C GLU A 98 -11.50 -31.43 -6.68
N HIS A 99 -12.46 -31.98 -7.43
CA HIS A 99 -13.67 -32.56 -6.83
C HIS A 99 -13.33 -33.72 -5.87
N SER A 100 -12.36 -34.56 -6.24
CA SER A 100 -11.90 -35.68 -5.42
C SER A 100 -11.09 -35.25 -4.19
N VAL A 101 -10.20 -34.26 -4.31
CA VAL A 101 -9.42 -33.72 -3.19
C VAL A 101 -10.33 -32.97 -2.20
N ALA A 102 -11.32 -32.22 -2.69
CA ALA A 102 -12.30 -31.54 -1.85
C ALA A 102 -13.14 -32.52 -1.01
N LEU A 103 -13.43 -33.71 -1.55
CA LEU A 103 -14.16 -34.77 -0.84
C LEU A 103 -13.32 -35.48 0.23
N VAL A 104 -12.03 -35.71 -0.02
CA VAL A 104 -11.16 -36.50 0.87
C VAL A 104 -10.54 -35.66 2.00
N LYS A 105 -10.16 -34.41 1.72
CA LYS A 105 -9.36 -33.60 2.66
C LYS A 105 -10.16 -32.71 3.62
N ALA A 106 -11.47 -32.59 3.45
CA ALA A 106 -12.24 -31.66 4.28
C ALA A 106 -13.68 -32.13 4.54
N GLY A 107 -14.00 -32.34 5.83
CA GLY A 107 -15.37 -32.53 6.29
C GLY A 107 -16.29 -31.35 5.95
N LYS A 108 -17.57 -31.48 6.33
CA LYS A 108 -18.73 -30.63 5.98
C LYS A 108 -18.47 -29.10 5.83
N ALA A 109 -17.54 -28.52 6.59
CA ALA A 109 -17.21 -27.09 6.56
C ALA A 109 -16.61 -26.58 5.23
N ARG A 110 -15.87 -27.41 4.47
CA ARG A 110 -15.32 -26.99 3.17
C ARG A 110 -16.20 -27.39 1.98
N ARG A 111 -17.27 -28.14 2.22
CA ARG A 111 -18.25 -28.53 1.19
C ARG A 111 -19.06 -27.33 0.67
N LEU A 112 -19.24 -26.29 1.49
CA LEU A 112 -19.86 -25.02 1.11
C LEU A 112 -18.90 -24.08 0.34
N THR A 113 -17.58 -24.32 0.41
CA THR A 113 -16.56 -23.39 -0.14
C THR A 113 -15.71 -24.00 -1.25
N SER A 114 -15.92 -25.27 -1.61
CA SER A 114 -15.11 -26.01 -2.58
C SER A 114 -14.90 -25.30 -3.94
N GLY A 115 -15.91 -24.58 -4.44
CA GLY A 115 -15.79 -23.79 -5.69
C GLY A 115 -15.57 -22.28 -5.48
N SER A 116 -15.83 -21.77 -4.27
CA SER A 116 -15.85 -20.33 -3.97
C SER A 116 -14.69 -19.88 -3.09
N TYR A 117 -13.85 -20.80 -2.58
CA TYR A 117 -12.77 -20.49 -1.64
C TYR A 117 -11.81 -19.44 -2.21
N ILE A 118 -11.33 -19.64 -3.43
CA ILE A 118 -10.38 -18.72 -4.08
C ILE A 118 -11.03 -17.37 -4.34
N THR A 119 -12.31 -17.36 -4.75
CA THR A 119 -13.08 -16.14 -4.95
C THR A 119 -13.28 -15.38 -3.64
N ILE A 120 -13.60 -16.07 -2.54
CA ILE A 120 -13.77 -15.46 -1.21
C ILE A 120 -12.43 -14.89 -0.73
N VAL A 121 -11.34 -15.65 -0.82
CA VAL A 121 -9.99 -15.19 -0.47
C VAL A 121 -9.61 -13.96 -1.31
N TYR A 122 -9.90 -13.97 -2.61
CA TYR A 122 -9.63 -12.85 -3.50
C TYR A 122 -10.36 -11.58 -3.02
N VAL A 123 -11.65 -11.69 -2.74
CA VAL A 123 -12.45 -10.57 -2.23
C VAL A 123 -11.92 -10.07 -0.88
N ILE A 124 -11.54 -10.97 0.03
CA ILE A 124 -10.92 -10.62 1.31
C ILE A 124 -9.63 -9.84 1.11
N VAL A 125 -8.75 -10.28 0.20
CA VAL A 125 -7.52 -9.54 -0.11
C VAL A 125 -7.85 -8.16 -0.65
N LYS A 126 -8.84 -8.03 -1.54
CA LYS A 126 -9.26 -6.71 -2.06
C LYS A 126 -9.75 -5.79 -0.95
N PHE A 127 -10.49 -6.33 0.02
CA PHE A 127 -10.87 -5.59 1.21
C PHE A 127 -9.65 -5.20 2.06
N LEU A 128 -8.66 -6.09 2.20
CA LEU A 128 -7.40 -5.79 2.89
C LEU A 128 -6.62 -4.65 2.22
N TYR A 129 -6.62 -4.56 0.88
CA TYR A 129 -6.05 -3.41 0.16
C TYR A 129 -6.76 -2.11 0.53
N ALA A 130 -8.10 -2.11 0.55
CA ALA A 130 -8.88 -0.92 0.90
C ALA A 130 -8.63 -0.48 2.35
N LEU A 131 -8.64 -1.42 3.29
CA LEU A 131 -8.32 -1.14 4.69
C LEU A 131 -6.90 -0.62 4.86
N ASN A 132 -5.92 -1.21 4.16
CA ASN A 132 -4.55 -0.74 4.18
C ASN A 132 -4.45 0.70 3.63
N ALA A 133 -5.13 1.02 2.53
CA ALA A 133 -5.14 2.38 1.99
C ALA A 133 -5.70 3.41 2.99
N ILE A 134 -6.81 3.08 3.68
CA ILE A 134 -7.40 3.93 4.72
C ILE A 134 -6.43 4.09 5.89
N PHE A 135 -5.82 2.99 6.36
CA PHE A 135 -4.84 3.00 7.43
C PHE A 135 -3.63 3.87 7.08
N GLN A 136 -3.06 3.71 5.88
CA GLN A 136 -1.91 4.48 5.40
C GLN A 136 -2.22 5.97 5.30
N PHE A 137 -3.44 6.32 4.89
CA PHE A 137 -3.89 7.71 4.84
C PHE A 137 -3.97 8.34 6.22
N ILE A 138 -4.56 7.64 7.19
CA ILE A 138 -4.65 8.11 8.59
C ILE A 138 -3.25 8.20 9.21
N PHE A 139 -2.40 7.19 8.96
CA PHE A 139 -1.03 7.17 9.43
C PHE A 139 -0.24 8.37 8.91
N LEU A 140 -0.33 8.68 7.62
CA LEU A 140 0.32 9.85 7.02
C LEU A 140 -0.21 11.17 7.60
N LYS A 141 -1.52 11.28 7.83
CA LYS A 141 -2.12 12.44 8.51
C LYS A 141 -1.49 12.68 9.89
N ASN A 142 -1.33 11.60 10.65
CA ASN A 142 -0.76 11.66 11.99
C ASN A 142 0.73 12.02 11.96
N VAL A 143 1.50 11.49 11.00
CA VAL A 143 2.93 11.82 10.82
C VAL A 143 3.11 13.31 10.48
N LEU A 144 2.23 13.87 9.64
CA LEU A 144 2.29 15.28 9.26
C LEU A 144 1.75 16.22 10.37
N GLY A 145 1.05 15.70 11.38
CA GLY A 145 0.49 16.50 12.47
C GLY A 145 -0.66 17.43 12.06
N VAL A 146 -1.29 17.20 10.90
CA VAL A 146 -2.34 18.08 10.37
C VAL A 146 -3.71 17.73 10.97
N LYS A 147 -4.49 18.77 11.30
CA LYS A 147 -5.82 18.61 11.91
C LYS A 147 -6.86 18.09 10.92
N SER A 148 -6.85 18.62 9.69
CA SER A 148 -7.82 18.33 8.63
C SER A 148 -7.57 16.98 7.93
N TYR A 149 -8.63 16.23 7.64
CA TYR A 149 -8.56 15.04 6.77
C TYR A 149 -8.43 15.41 5.29
N THR A 150 -8.86 16.61 4.90
CA THR A 150 -8.76 17.17 3.55
C THR A 150 -7.47 17.93 3.30
N TRP A 151 -6.46 17.78 4.16
CA TRP A 151 -5.23 18.57 4.15
C TRP A 151 -4.57 18.65 2.76
N GLY A 152 -4.61 17.57 1.98
CA GLY A 152 -4.03 17.56 0.63
C GLY A 152 -4.74 18.51 -0.34
N LEU A 153 -6.07 18.63 -0.24
CA LEU A 153 -6.85 19.59 -1.03
C LEU A 153 -6.61 21.01 -0.55
N ASP A 154 -6.59 21.22 0.77
CA ASP A 154 -6.36 22.53 1.38
C ASP A 154 -5.00 23.09 0.94
N VAL A 155 -3.93 22.28 1.05
CA VAL A 155 -2.58 22.63 0.57
C VAL A 155 -2.55 22.87 -0.94
N SER A 156 -3.25 22.07 -1.74
CA SER A 156 -3.28 22.24 -3.20
C SER A 156 -3.96 23.56 -3.60
N LEU A 157 -5.05 23.92 -2.92
CA LEU A 157 -5.75 25.18 -3.11
C LEU A 157 -4.94 26.38 -2.60
N ASP A 158 -4.23 26.23 -1.48
CA ASP A 158 -3.29 27.24 -0.98
C ASP A 158 -2.20 27.53 -2.02
N LEU A 159 -1.58 26.49 -2.58
CA LEU A 159 -0.58 26.60 -3.65
C LEU A 159 -1.15 27.25 -4.91
N TRP A 160 -2.36 26.85 -5.33
CA TRP A 160 -3.00 27.42 -6.51
C TRP A 160 -3.28 28.92 -6.36
N ASN A 161 -3.64 29.34 -5.14
CA ASN A 161 -3.90 30.75 -4.82
C ASN A 161 -2.62 31.55 -4.50
N GLY A 162 -1.43 30.92 -4.57
CA GLY A 162 -0.16 31.58 -4.28
C GLY A 162 0.07 31.90 -2.79
N ARG A 163 -0.65 31.25 -1.87
CA ARG A 163 -0.41 31.40 -0.43
C ARG A 163 0.85 30.63 -0.03
N GLU A 164 1.76 31.32 0.64
CA GLU A 164 3.03 30.72 1.06
C GLU A 164 2.95 30.08 2.46
N TRP A 165 3.99 29.33 2.83
CA TRP A 165 4.11 28.65 4.13
C TRP A 165 4.02 29.59 5.36
N PRO A 166 4.44 30.89 5.32
CA PRO A 166 4.31 31.76 6.48
C PRO A 166 2.85 32.06 6.83
N GLU A 167 1.97 32.06 5.83
CA GLU A 167 0.54 32.34 6.00
C GLU A 167 -0.26 31.08 6.34
N THR A 168 0.16 29.95 5.79
CA THR A 168 -0.57 28.67 5.90
C THR A 168 -0.06 27.79 7.03
N GLY A 169 1.17 27.97 7.48
CA GLY A 169 1.86 27.11 8.43
C GLY A 169 2.21 25.71 7.87
N ASN A 170 1.91 25.46 6.60
CA ASN A 170 2.16 24.19 5.93
C ASN A 170 3.55 24.21 5.31
N PHE A 171 4.38 23.21 5.65
CA PHE A 171 5.74 23.03 5.13
C PHE A 171 6.67 24.27 5.28
N PRO A 172 6.94 24.72 6.51
CA PRO A 172 7.86 25.84 6.74
C PRO A 172 9.27 25.50 6.25
N ARG A 173 9.92 26.48 5.63
CA ARG A 173 11.25 26.38 5.00
C ARG A 173 12.32 27.04 5.83
#